data_AF-A0AAD8DLJ4-F1
#
_entry.id   AF-A0AAD8DLJ4-F1
#
_cell.length_a   1.000
_cell.length_b   1.000
_cell.length_c   1.000
_cell.angle_alpha   90.00
_cell.angle_beta   90.00
_cell.angle_gamma   90.00
#
_symmetry.space_group_name_H-M   'P 1'
#
loop_
_entity.id
_entity.type
_entity.pdbx_description
1 polymer ?
#
loop_
_entity_poly.entity_id
_entity_poly.type
_entity_poly.pdbx_seq_one_letter_code
_entity_poly.pdbx_strand_id
1 'polypeptide(L)'
;MWSAKVFLILACILHSHSVLSIWTCTEDTECSLPQGSVCEAGMCVCPAGNQLVLGGTACAAAAPYLTSTCRDDLQCSNLLTSFQCRREEDETEGQCDCQPGFHYFVGRCWKSADYGEVCERSEECLGALRDPYNMACDEGRCTCAEGYYERQRGECRKAGYAVGDGCILDEDCKFTNGACNPSTFTCVNSASPTTFTPTIKMKTNATSSSGSLSRSHGNACSASSPCPEPFLCSAFGACVCARGYYPNTAGTQCLAELGSPSTEAQCTGFMAVVQDGVCGCPANVYFDENMRDCVKATRRITDSCVTDPMCHTFGAASICGPPDEDNWYIRSCECVPEQAVWDSERNMCRLFAGIGESCQVNSDCLAGTQEITCELNELGQGVCTCPVDTVNIDGLCLTSGLSLGEACQMTQECTETEHTVCEEGRCSCSAGYEERDDMCLPTIGSPCLEDAECVVNNTVCLNAGGTSTCQCSAAFLEYGETCWPRLSHHTQSCNVSLQCTEYLGSGSNCTNATCQCFEDHHFRDDRCWPKTGLFEPCSRSSECYLGELTDRVQCRNSLCQCSFYFPYSEAHHTCAGPDGMVSIPGGSGSSVAVSSIFTIVAALLYVLLH
;
A
#
# COMPACT_ATOMS: atom_id res chain seq x y z
N MET A 1 16.21 73.57 -37.30
CA MET A 1 16.80 72.26 -37.69
C MET A 1 18.05 71.87 -36.88
N TRP A 2 18.30 72.44 -35.69
CA TRP A 2 19.50 72.14 -34.88
C TRP A 2 19.19 71.75 -33.41
N SER A 3 17.92 71.55 -33.03
CA SER A 3 17.57 71.15 -31.66
C SER A 3 17.07 69.70 -31.54
N ALA A 4 16.67 69.07 -32.65
CA ALA A 4 16.19 67.68 -32.63
C ALA A 4 17.32 66.63 -32.78
N LYS A 5 18.48 67.01 -33.34
CA LYS A 5 19.62 66.08 -33.51
C LYS A 5 20.51 65.97 -32.26
N VAL A 6 20.47 66.94 -31.35
CA VAL A 6 21.25 66.89 -30.11
C VAL A 6 20.60 65.96 -29.07
N PHE A 7 19.27 65.90 -29.03
CA PHE A 7 18.55 65.03 -28.09
C PHE A 7 18.62 63.54 -28.46
N LEU A 8 18.73 63.20 -29.75
CA LEU A 8 18.87 61.80 -30.18
C LEU A 8 20.28 61.24 -29.95
N ILE A 9 21.31 62.09 -29.91
CA ILE A 9 22.67 61.65 -29.57
C ILE A 9 22.83 61.53 -28.03
N LEU A 10 22.18 62.39 -27.23
CA LEU A 10 22.19 62.24 -25.77
C LEU A 10 21.39 61.00 -25.29
N ALA A 11 20.29 60.65 -25.97
CA ALA A 11 19.48 59.49 -25.61
C ALA A 11 20.17 58.13 -25.89
N CYS A 12 21.07 58.08 -26.88
CA CYS A 12 21.86 56.88 -27.19
C CYS A 12 23.06 56.67 -26.25
N ILE A 13 23.52 57.70 -25.53
CA ILE A 13 24.61 57.56 -24.53
C ILE A 13 24.04 57.13 -23.15
N LEU A 14 22.75 57.38 -22.89
CA LEU A 14 22.10 57.02 -21.61
C LEU A 14 21.54 55.58 -21.55
N HIS A 15 21.63 54.80 -22.64
CA HIS A 15 21.21 53.39 -22.68
C HIS A 15 22.38 52.40 -22.85
N SER A 16 23.63 52.86 -22.74
CA SER A 16 24.82 52.00 -22.72
C SER A 16 25.53 52.01 -21.36
N HIS A 17 24.81 52.27 -20.28
CA HIS A 17 25.23 51.76 -18.98
C HIS A 17 24.78 50.31 -18.89
N SER A 18 25.54 49.43 -19.54
CA SER A 18 25.79 48.13 -18.95
C SER A 18 26.17 48.39 -17.50
N VAL A 19 25.27 48.07 -16.58
CA VAL A 19 25.55 48.01 -15.15
C VAL A 19 26.51 46.85 -14.95
N LEU A 20 27.76 47.05 -15.36
CA LEU A 20 28.90 46.40 -14.76
C LEU A 20 29.09 47.14 -13.45
N SER A 21 28.31 46.76 -12.44
CA SER A 21 28.75 46.93 -11.07
C SER A 21 30.02 46.11 -10.91
N ILE A 22 31.15 46.69 -11.30
CA ILE A 22 32.46 46.24 -10.83
C ILE A 22 32.44 46.62 -9.36
N TRP A 23 32.12 45.64 -8.51
CA TRP A 23 32.27 45.78 -7.07
C TRP A 23 33.77 45.88 -6.79
N THR A 24 34.31 47.09 -6.92
CA THR A 24 35.69 47.37 -6.56
C THR A 24 35.79 47.44 -5.05
N CYS A 25 36.72 46.71 -4.46
CA CYS A 25 36.96 46.72 -3.03
C CYS A 25 38.40 47.15 -2.73
N THR A 26 38.65 47.60 -1.52
CA THR A 26 39.98 47.87 -0.97
C THR A 26 40.26 47.06 0.30
N GLU A 27 39.21 46.69 1.03
CA GLU A 27 39.26 45.88 2.25
C GLU A 27 38.10 44.86 2.27
N ASP A 28 38.28 43.75 2.98
CA ASP A 28 37.30 42.66 3.05
C ASP A 28 35.92 43.09 3.56
N THR A 29 35.86 44.13 4.38
CA THR A 29 34.59 44.63 4.96
C THR A 29 33.65 45.23 3.92
N GLU A 30 34.17 45.60 2.75
CA GLU A 30 33.39 46.13 1.62
C GLU A 30 32.67 45.01 0.85
N CYS A 31 33.08 43.74 1.06
CA CYS A 31 32.58 42.56 0.37
C CYS A 31 31.41 41.91 1.12
N SER A 32 30.28 42.63 1.18
CA SER A 32 29.05 42.17 1.85
C SER A 32 28.24 41.16 1.02
N LEU A 33 28.38 41.17 -0.30
CA LEU A 33 27.78 40.23 -1.24
C LEU A 33 28.84 39.86 -2.30
N PRO A 34 29.19 38.57 -2.47
CA PRO A 34 28.67 37.40 -1.77
C PRO A 34 29.07 37.32 -0.29
N GLN A 35 28.21 36.79 0.57
CA GLN A 35 28.53 36.55 1.98
C GLN A 35 29.77 35.65 2.11
N GLY A 36 30.77 36.08 2.87
CA GLY A 36 32.02 35.33 3.08
C GLY A 36 33.05 35.49 1.96
N SER A 37 32.87 36.45 1.05
CA SER A 37 33.90 36.86 0.09
C SER A 37 34.95 37.77 0.73
N VAL A 38 36.13 37.82 0.12
CA VAL A 38 37.29 38.62 0.53
C VAL A 38 37.73 39.53 -0.61
N CYS A 39 38.41 40.63 -0.29
CA CYS A 39 38.88 41.56 -1.28
C CYS A 39 40.24 41.13 -1.83
N GLU A 40 40.28 40.68 -3.09
CA GLU A 40 41.53 40.28 -3.75
C GLU A 40 41.68 41.02 -5.09
N ALA A 41 42.85 41.65 -5.28
CA ALA A 41 43.15 42.46 -6.48
C ALA A 41 42.07 43.50 -6.83
N GLY A 42 41.40 44.04 -5.81
CA GLY A 42 40.35 45.05 -5.96
C GLY A 42 38.98 44.50 -6.37
N MET A 43 38.75 43.19 -6.28
CA MET A 43 37.45 42.56 -6.53
C MET A 43 37.05 41.64 -5.36
N CYS A 44 35.76 41.58 -5.05
CA CYS A 44 35.24 40.64 -4.06
C CYS A 44 35.18 39.22 -4.66
N VAL A 45 36.00 38.32 -4.14
CA VAL A 45 36.11 36.93 -4.60
C VAL A 45 35.93 35.96 -3.43
N CYS A 46 35.52 34.72 -3.71
CA CYS A 46 35.56 33.70 -2.67
C CYS A 46 37.01 33.34 -2.35
N PRO A 47 37.36 33.13 -1.07
CA PRO A 47 38.71 32.75 -0.69
C PRO A 47 39.08 31.38 -1.28
N ALA A 48 40.38 31.10 -1.37
CA ALA A 48 40.90 29.84 -1.91
C ALA A 48 40.22 28.61 -1.28
N GLY A 49 39.76 27.70 -2.13
CA GLY A 49 39.01 26.50 -1.71
C GLY A 49 37.53 26.72 -1.45
N ASN A 50 37.01 27.93 -1.65
CA ASN A 50 35.59 28.23 -1.67
C ASN A 50 35.12 28.59 -3.07
N GLN A 51 33.81 28.41 -3.30
CA GLN A 51 33.13 28.75 -4.55
C GLN A 51 31.81 29.46 -4.27
N LEU A 52 31.29 30.14 -5.28
CA LEU A 52 30.00 30.83 -5.23
C LEU A 52 28.84 29.83 -5.19
N VAL A 53 27.87 30.09 -4.31
CA VAL A 53 26.66 29.27 -4.13
C VAL A 53 25.42 30.15 -4.05
N LEU A 54 24.23 29.53 -4.13
CA LEU A 54 22.94 30.21 -3.96
C LEU A 54 22.79 31.37 -4.95
N GLY A 55 23.09 31.10 -6.23
CA GLY A 55 23.04 32.11 -7.29
C GLY A 55 24.08 33.23 -7.15
N GLY A 56 25.17 33.00 -6.42
CA GLY A 56 26.26 33.98 -6.23
C GLY A 56 26.11 34.88 -5.01
N THR A 57 25.21 34.54 -4.09
CA THR A 57 24.94 35.35 -2.89
C THR A 57 25.81 34.97 -1.69
N ALA A 58 26.46 33.81 -1.70
CA ALA A 58 27.37 33.37 -0.65
C ALA A 58 28.57 32.59 -1.19
N CYS A 59 29.65 32.54 -0.40
CA CYS A 59 30.80 31.67 -0.59
C CYS A 59 30.71 30.47 0.35
N ALA A 60 30.89 29.26 -0.18
CA ALA A 60 30.95 28.03 0.59
C ALA A 60 32.11 27.14 0.14
N ALA A 61 32.51 26.19 0.98
CA ALA A 61 33.59 25.26 0.67
C ALA A 61 33.37 24.54 -0.66
N ALA A 62 34.46 24.33 -1.41
CA ALA A 62 34.43 23.49 -2.59
C ALA A 62 34.06 22.06 -2.20
N ALA A 63 33.23 21.40 -3.03
CA ALA A 63 32.74 20.05 -2.78
C ALA A 63 33.25 19.10 -3.88
N PRO A 64 34.56 18.74 -3.88
CA PRO A 64 35.19 18.10 -5.03
C PRO A 64 34.99 16.57 -5.12
N TYR A 65 34.45 15.91 -4.08
CA TYR A 65 34.33 14.45 -4.02
C TYR A 65 32.86 14.00 -4.00
N LEU A 66 32.61 12.75 -4.40
CA LEU A 66 31.33 12.10 -4.09
C LEU A 66 31.06 12.19 -2.58
N THR A 67 29.79 12.40 -2.22
CA THR A 67 29.28 12.59 -0.85
C THR A 67 29.81 13.83 -0.12
N SER A 68 30.50 14.76 -0.80
CA SER A 68 30.91 16.03 -0.19
C SER A 68 29.68 16.88 0.14
N THR A 69 29.69 17.54 1.30
CA THR A 69 28.62 18.46 1.68
C THR A 69 28.51 19.61 0.69
N CYS A 70 27.29 19.91 0.25
CA CYS A 70 26.98 20.95 -0.72
C CYS A 70 25.70 21.69 -0.33
N ARG A 71 25.47 22.83 -0.97
CA ARG A 71 24.27 23.69 -0.90
C ARG A 71 23.70 23.97 -2.29
N ASP A 72 24.54 23.89 -3.33
CA ASP A 72 24.20 24.17 -4.72
C ASP A 72 24.82 23.10 -5.62
N ASP A 73 24.16 22.75 -6.73
CA ASP A 73 24.58 21.69 -7.64
C ASP A 73 25.95 21.99 -8.23
N LEU A 74 26.20 23.27 -8.60
CA LEU A 74 27.48 23.68 -9.17
C LEU A 74 28.67 23.38 -8.25
N GLN A 75 28.42 23.22 -6.94
CA GLN A 75 29.50 22.87 -6.03
C GLN A 75 30.13 21.51 -6.32
N CYS A 76 29.33 20.61 -6.88
CA CYS A 76 29.69 19.24 -7.22
C CYS A 76 30.31 19.12 -8.62
N SER A 77 30.63 20.25 -9.26
CA SER A 77 31.13 20.29 -10.64
C SER A 77 32.43 19.52 -10.89
N ASN A 78 33.18 19.15 -9.85
CA ASN A 78 34.35 18.30 -10.00
C ASN A 78 34.01 16.87 -10.45
N LEU A 79 32.76 16.43 -10.27
CA LEU A 79 32.18 15.19 -10.82
C LEU A 79 31.95 15.25 -12.35
N LEU A 80 32.26 16.40 -12.98
CA LEU A 80 32.24 16.73 -14.41
C LEU A 80 30.89 16.76 -15.10
N THR A 81 30.14 15.66 -15.03
CA THR A 81 28.95 15.41 -15.84
C THR A 81 27.80 15.08 -14.90
N SER A 82 26.58 15.49 -15.29
CA SER A 82 25.30 15.09 -14.66
C SER A 82 25.35 14.92 -13.14
N PHE A 83 25.86 15.93 -12.44
CA PHE A 83 25.97 15.98 -10.99
C PHE A 83 24.85 16.81 -10.39
N GLN A 84 24.55 16.58 -9.12
CA GLN A 84 23.58 17.33 -8.35
C GLN A 84 23.98 17.38 -6.88
N CYS A 85 23.46 18.36 -6.16
CA CYS A 85 23.48 18.40 -4.71
C CYS A 85 22.18 17.78 -4.19
N ARG A 86 22.21 16.48 -3.88
CA ARG A 86 21.04 15.74 -3.38
C ARG A 86 20.75 16.19 -1.95
N ARG A 87 19.52 16.63 -1.70
CA ARG A 87 19.03 17.14 -0.42
C ARG A 87 17.80 16.36 0.00
N GLU A 88 17.68 16.09 1.30
CA GLU A 88 16.43 15.62 1.90
C GLU A 88 15.44 16.78 2.02
N GLU A 89 14.15 16.47 2.19
CA GLU A 89 13.13 17.50 2.40
C GLU A 89 13.47 18.31 3.66
N ASP A 90 13.30 19.64 3.58
CA ASP A 90 13.60 20.62 4.65
C ASP A 90 15.09 20.85 5.01
N GLU A 91 16.05 20.17 4.37
CA GLU A 91 17.47 20.42 4.60
C GLU A 91 18.08 21.53 3.71
N THR A 92 18.90 22.38 4.32
CA THR A 92 19.60 23.49 3.62
C THR A 92 20.96 23.08 3.04
N GLU A 93 21.48 21.94 3.47
CA GLU A 93 22.70 21.31 2.96
C GLU A 93 22.35 19.91 2.46
N GLY A 94 23.12 19.42 1.50
CA GLY A 94 22.97 18.09 0.92
C GLY A 94 24.33 17.47 0.66
N GLN A 95 24.34 16.41 -0.14
CA GLN A 95 25.56 15.71 -0.54
C GLN A 95 25.68 15.66 -2.06
N CYS A 96 26.92 15.82 -2.53
CA CYS A 96 27.23 15.68 -3.95
C CYS A 96 26.99 14.26 -4.42
N ASP A 97 26.17 14.14 -5.47
CA ASP A 97 25.78 12.88 -6.06
C ASP A 97 25.54 13.02 -7.56
N CYS A 98 25.33 11.90 -8.26
CA CYS A 98 24.93 11.87 -9.65
C CYS A 98 23.42 12.07 -9.79
N GLN A 99 23.03 12.68 -10.91
CA GLN A 99 21.62 12.83 -11.30
C GLN A 99 20.99 11.46 -11.63
N PRO A 100 19.65 11.32 -11.54
CA PRO A 100 18.96 10.11 -11.96
C PRO A 100 19.35 9.68 -13.39
N GLY A 101 19.61 8.39 -13.59
CA GLY A 101 20.11 7.83 -14.86
C GLY A 101 21.63 7.93 -15.05
N PHE A 102 22.37 8.40 -14.03
CA PHE A 102 23.83 8.44 -14.01
C PHE A 102 24.35 7.81 -12.72
N HIS A 103 25.53 7.18 -12.79
CA HIS A 103 26.21 6.59 -11.63
C HIS A 103 27.63 7.12 -11.49
N TYR A 104 28.15 7.10 -10.28
CA TYR A 104 29.51 7.54 -10.01
C TYR A 104 30.52 6.44 -10.27
N PHE A 105 31.59 6.74 -11.01
CA PHE A 105 32.75 5.88 -11.12
C PHE A 105 34.04 6.70 -11.37
N VAL A 106 35.03 6.54 -10.47
CA VAL A 106 36.38 7.15 -10.53
C VAL A 106 36.36 8.67 -10.81
N GLY A 107 35.67 9.43 -9.96
CA GLY A 107 35.66 10.89 -10.03
C GLY A 107 34.73 11.51 -11.08
N ARG A 108 33.81 10.72 -11.66
CA ARG A 108 32.87 11.19 -12.68
C ARG A 108 31.51 10.50 -12.58
N CYS A 109 30.44 11.22 -12.92
CA CYS A 109 29.15 10.58 -13.18
C CYS A 109 29.03 10.14 -14.65
N TRP A 110 28.90 8.84 -14.86
CA TRP A 110 28.69 8.20 -16.15
C TRP A 110 27.21 7.96 -16.39
N LYS A 111 26.79 8.00 -17.66
CA LYS A 111 25.43 7.60 -18.01
C LYS A 111 25.28 6.12 -17.68
N SER A 112 24.26 5.76 -16.91
CA SER A 112 23.99 4.36 -16.61
C SER A 112 23.38 3.69 -17.82
N ALA A 113 23.98 2.58 -18.23
CA ALA A 113 23.46 1.63 -19.19
C ALA A 113 23.40 0.26 -18.53
N ASP A 114 22.23 -0.37 -18.53
CA ASP A 114 22.05 -1.70 -17.97
C ASP A 114 22.42 -2.78 -18.99
N TYR A 115 22.41 -4.04 -18.57
CA TYR A 115 22.69 -5.18 -19.44
C TYR A 115 21.85 -5.16 -20.72
N GLY A 116 22.51 -5.39 -21.86
CA GLY A 116 21.90 -5.36 -23.20
C GLY A 116 21.61 -3.96 -23.73
N GLU A 117 21.68 -2.90 -22.93
CA GLU A 117 21.53 -1.53 -23.41
C GLU A 117 22.74 -1.08 -24.24
N VAL A 118 22.53 -0.04 -25.05
CA VAL A 118 23.57 0.50 -25.92
C VAL A 118 24.57 1.31 -25.10
N CYS A 119 25.85 1.05 -25.32
CA CYS A 119 26.95 1.72 -24.65
C CYS A 119 28.02 2.15 -25.65
N GLU A 120 28.80 3.18 -25.29
CA GLU A 120 30.02 3.55 -26.01
C GLU A 120 31.28 3.11 -25.26
N ARG A 121 31.20 3.00 -23.94
CA ARG A 121 32.32 2.68 -23.06
C ARG A 121 31.89 1.78 -21.91
N SER A 122 32.82 0.96 -21.43
CA SER A 122 32.55 0.07 -20.29
C SER A 122 32.20 0.81 -19.01
N GLU A 123 32.67 2.05 -18.81
CA GLU A 123 32.32 2.84 -17.62
C GLU A 123 30.85 3.31 -17.61
N GLU A 124 30.11 3.15 -18.71
CA GLU A 124 28.65 3.40 -18.74
C GLU A 124 27.87 2.18 -18.23
N CYS A 125 28.46 0.98 -18.30
CA CYS A 125 27.79 -0.25 -17.95
C CYS A 125 27.79 -0.45 -16.43
N LEU A 126 26.63 -0.23 -15.80
CA LEU A 126 26.44 -0.50 -14.37
C LEU A 126 25.08 -1.13 -14.13
N GLY A 127 25.10 -2.37 -13.66
CA GLY A 127 23.92 -3.16 -13.39
C GLY A 127 23.55 -3.09 -11.91
N ALA A 128 22.51 -3.81 -11.53
CA ALA A 128 21.98 -3.76 -10.17
C ALA A 128 23.00 -4.11 -9.07
N LEU A 129 23.99 -4.95 -9.35
CA LEU A 129 25.04 -5.32 -8.37
C LEU A 129 26.01 -4.17 -8.04
N ARG A 130 26.00 -3.09 -8.84
CA ARG A 130 26.83 -1.88 -8.69
C ARG A 130 28.35 -2.10 -8.67
N ASP A 131 28.83 -3.27 -9.11
CA ASP A 131 30.25 -3.48 -9.38
C ASP A 131 30.58 -2.91 -10.78
N PRO A 132 31.35 -1.82 -10.88
CA PRO A 132 31.67 -1.19 -12.17
C PRO A 132 32.54 -2.06 -13.08
N TYR A 133 33.03 -3.21 -12.61
CA TYR A 133 33.82 -4.15 -13.39
C TYR A 133 33.07 -5.43 -13.77
N ASN A 134 31.85 -5.63 -13.29
CA ASN A 134 31.11 -6.86 -13.59
C ASN A 134 30.54 -6.89 -15.00
N MET A 135 30.43 -5.72 -15.64
CA MET A 135 29.98 -5.55 -17.01
C MET A 135 31.00 -4.76 -17.82
N ALA A 136 30.99 -5.01 -19.12
CA ALA A 136 31.80 -4.30 -20.09
C ALA A 136 30.97 -3.99 -21.33
N CYS A 137 31.37 -2.93 -22.05
CA CYS A 137 30.76 -2.62 -23.33
C CYS A 137 31.39 -3.51 -24.41
N ASP A 138 30.66 -4.51 -24.88
CA ASP A 138 31.07 -5.44 -25.92
C ASP A 138 30.16 -5.28 -27.15
N GLU A 139 30.77 -5.11 -28.33
CA GLU A 139 30.08 -4.85 -29.59
C GLU A 139 28.99 -3.73 -29.53
N GLY A 140 29.19 -2.74 -28.64
CA GLY A 140 28.29 -1.60 -28.47
C GLY A 140 27.08 -1.87 -27.56
N ARG A 141 27.08 -2.97 -26.80
CA ARG A 141 26.08 -3.26 -25.76
C ARG A 141 26.74 -3.70 -24.45
N CYS A 142 26.09 -3.43 -23.33
CA CYS A 142 26.59 -3.89 -22.04
C CYS A 142 26.37 -5.40 -21.89
N THR A 143 27.45 -6.14 -21.64
CA THR A 143 27.42 -7.59 -21.35
C THR A 143 28.24 -7.88 -20.11
N CYS A 144 28.13 -9.08 -19.54
CA CYS A 144 29.02 -9.48 -18.45
C CYS A 144 30.48 -9.43 -18.89
N ALA A 145 31.34 -8.88 -18.03
CA ALA A 145 32.77 -8.76 -18.29
C ALA A 145 33.46 -10.14 -18.22
N GLU A 146 34.68 -10.21 -18.74
CA GLU A 146 35.49 -11.43 -18.66
C GLU A 146 35.68 -11.88 -17.19
N GLY A 147 35.44 -13.16 -16.92
CA GLY A 147 35.49 -13.71 -15.57
C GLY A 147 34.20 -13.55 -14.76
N TYR A 148 33.16 -12.94 -15.35
CA TYR A 148 31.82 -12.88 -14.78
C TYR A 148 30.85 -13.76 -15.59
N TYR A 149 29.84 -14.31 -14.93
CA TYR A 149 28.75 -15.06 -15.57
C TYR A 149 27.42 -14.38 -15.29
N GLU A 150 26.52 -14.42 -16.26
CA GLU A 150 25.15 -13.95 -16.09
C GLU A 150 24.36 -15.00 -15.30
N ARG A 151 23.78 -14.60 -14.17
CA ARG A 151 22.87 -15.46 -13.40
C ARG A 151 21.41 -15.27 -13.82
N GLN A 152 20.98 -14.01 -13.97
CA GLN A 152 19.62 -13.65 -14.40
C GLN A 152 19.58 -12.20 -14.92
N ARG A 153 19.08 -11.98 -16.15
CA ARG A 153 18.77 -10.65 -16.74
C ARG A 153 19.81 -9.56 -16.38
N GLY A 154 21.09 -9.80 -16.69
CA GLY A 154 22.14 -8.82 -16.41
C GLY A 154 22.79 -8.86 -15.02
N GLU A 155 22.39 -9.79 -14.15
CA GLU A 155 23.10 -10.06 -12.89
C GLU A 155 24.43 -10.77 -13.15
N CYS A 156 25.47 -9.98 -13.44
CA CYS A 156 26.81 -10.47 -13.70
C CYS A 156 27.58 -10.71 -12.40
N ARG A 157 27.80 -11.99 -12.07
CA ARG A 157 28.50 -12.42 -10.85
C ARG A 157 29.89 -12.93 -11.17
N LYS A 158 30.85 -12.69 -10.27
CA LYS A 158 32.23 -13.16 -10.43
C LYS A 158 32.29 -14.68 -10.38
N ALA A 159 32.88 -15.31 -11.40
CA ALA A 159 33.06 -16.75 -11.47
C ALA A 159 34.35 -17.17 -10.74
N GLY A 160 34.25 -18.17 -9.87
CA GLY A 160 35.38 -18.90 -9.31
C GLY A 160 35.71 -20.13 -10.14
N TYR A 161 36.85 -20.13 -10.82
CA TYR A 161 37.27 -21.24 -11.69
C TYR A 161 38.21 -22.23 -10.99
N ALA A 162 38.70 -21.89 -9.80
CA ALA A 162 39.62 -22.71 -9.01
C ALA A 162 39.26 -22.77 -7.52
N VAL A 163 39.79 -23.80 -6.84
CA VAL A 163 39.69 -23.91 -5.38
C VAL A 163 40.46 -22.77 -4.72
N GLY A 164 39.81 -22.06 -3.80
CA GLY A 164 40.36 -20.87 -3.14
C GLY A 164 39.85 -19.56 -3.71
N ASP A 165 39.22 -19.56 -4.88
CA ASP A 165 38.57 -18.36 -5.43
C ASP A 165 37.42 -17.92 -4.53
N GLY A 166 37.17 -16.62 -4.42
CA GLY A 166 36.10 -16.09 -3.58
C GLY A 166 34.71 -16.45 -4.13
N CYS A 167 33.76 -16.72 -3.25
CA CYS A 167 32.39 -17.07 -3.61
C CYS A 167 31.39 -16.66 -2.52
N ILE A 168 30.11 -16.57 -2.89
CA ILE A 168 28.99 -16.39 -1.96
C ILE A 168 28.05 -17.59 -2.04
N LEU A 169 27.82 -18.06 -3.27
CA LEU A 169 26.93 -19.17 -3.63
C LEU A 169 27.75 -20.32 -4.21
N ASP A 170 27.23 -21.55 -4.07
CA ASP A 170 27.85 -22.73 -4.68
C ASP A 170 27.96 -22.58 -6.20
N GLU A 171 26.95 -21.94 -6.81
CA GLU A 171 26.90 -21.63 -8.24
C GLU A 171 28.02 -20.70 -8.72
N ASP A 172 28.62 -19.90 -7.83
CA ASP A 172 29.76 -19.05 -8.19
C ASP A 172 30.99 -19.89 -8.56
N CYS A 173 31.08 -21.15 -8.08
CA CYS A 173 32.19 -22.06 -8.33
C CYS A 173 31.99 -22.84 -9.64
N LYS A 174 32.51 -22.32 -10.75
CA LYS A 174 32.36 -22.83 -12.13
C LYS A 174 33.30 -24.00 -12.46
N PHE A 175 33.31 -25.03 -11.62
CA PHE A 175 34.02 -26.29 -11.86
C PHE A 175 33.27 -27.49 -11.27
N THR A 176 33.64 -28.69 -11.70
CA THR A 176 32.94 -29.93 -11.29
C THR A 176 33.02 -30.12 -9.77
N ASN A 177 31.87 -30.33 -9.12
CA ASN A 177 31.73 -30.42 -7.65
C ASN A 177 32.20 -29.16 -6.89
N GLY A 178 32.19 -28.00 -7.54
CA GLY A 178 32.41 -26.72 -6.87
C GLY A 178 31.28 -26.42 -5.89
N ALA A 179 31.65 -26.05 -4.67
CA ALA A 179 30.73 -25.51 -3.68
C ALA A 179 31.43 -24.39 -2.90
N CYS A 180 30.64 -23.48 -2.35
CA CYS A 180 31.14 -22.35 -1.61
C CYS A 180 31.21 -22.67 -0.12
N ASN A 181 32.42 -22.62 0.45
CA ASN A 181 32.58 -22.88 1.87
C ASN A 181 31.97 -21.72 2.70
N PRO A 182 30.99 -22.00 3.58
CA PRO A 182 30.25 -20.98 4.31
C PRO A 182 31.08 -20.23 5.37
N SER A 183 32.23 -20.78 5.76
CA SER A 183 33.10 -20.21 6.79
C SER A 183 34.27 -19.42 6.21
N THR A 184 34.78 -19.81 5.04
CA THR A 184 35.92 -19.14 4.40
C THR A 184 35.53 -18.27 3.21
N PHE A 185 34.30 -18.39 2.71
CA PHE A 185 33.82 -17.70 1.50
C PHE A 185 34.69 -17.93 0.28
N THR A 186 35.18 -19.17 0.16
CA THR A 186 36.02 -19.61 -0.95
C THR A 186 35.52 -20.91 -1.53
N CYS A 187 35.72 -21.06 -2.84
CA CYS A 187 35.36 -22.25 -3.58
C CYS A 187 36.17 -23.45 -3.09
N VAL A 188 35.47 -24.55 -2.81
CA VAL A 188 36.03 -25.84 -2.41
C VAL A 188 35.48 -26.94 -3.31
N ASN A 189 36.16 -28.08 -3.33
CA ASN A 189 35.67 -29.27 -4.03
C ASN A 189 34.94 -30.19 -3.05
N SER A 190 33.63 -30.34 -3.21
CA SER A 190 32.77 -31.15 -2.33
C SER A 190 33.12 -32.64 -2.31
N ALA A 191 33.92 -33.13 -3.26
CA ALA A 191 34.39 -34.52 -3.31
C ALA A 191 35.64 -34.80 -2.44
N SER A 192 36.32 -33.76 -1.91
CA SER A 192 37.44 -33.91 -0.99
C SER A 192 37.14 -33.18 0.33
N PRO A 193 36.80 -33.91 1.41
CA PRO A 193 36.68 -33.33 2.73
C PRO A 193 38.09 -33.06 3.29
N THR A 194 38.77 -32.06 2.75
CA THR A 194 40.03 -31.59 3.33
C THR A 194 39.72 -30.73 4.54
N THR A 195 40.05 -31.28 5.71
CA THR A 195 40.02 -30.61 7.01
C THR A 195 41.06 -29.48 7.00
N PHE A 196 40.65 -28.26 6.66
CA PHE A 196 41.54 -27.10 6.71
C PHE A 196 41.42 -26.41 8.06
N THR A 197 42.54 -26.40 8.79
CA THR A 197 42.72 -25.59 9.99
C THR A 197 42.94 -24.13 9.57
N PRO A 198 42.21 -23.16 10.16
CA PRO A 198 42.40 -21.75 9.85
C PRO A 198 43.79 -21.32 10.30
N THR A 199 44.68 -21.04 9.35
CA THR A 199 45.98 -20.44 9.65
C THR A 199 45.90 -18.94 9.36
N ILE A 200 45.51 -18.16 10.36
CA ILE A 200 45.63 -16.71 10.30
C ILE A 200 47.12 -16.36 10.40
N LYS A 201 47.76 -16.03 9.27
CA LYS A 201 49.06 -15.35 9.28
C LYS A 201 48.83 -13.85 9.16
N MET A 202 48.62 -13.20 10.30
CA MET A 202 48.78 -11.75 10.40
C MET A 202 50.27 -11.42 10.25
N LYS A 203 50.65 -10.83 9.11
CA LYS A 203 51.90 -10.08 9.02
C LYS A 203 51.65 -8.68 9.56
N THR A 204 52.04 -8.44 10.80
CA THR A 204 52.22 -7.08 11.32
C THR A 204 53.62 -6.61 10.94
N ASN A 205 53.72 -5.64 10.03
CA ASN A 205 54.89 -4.78 9.93
C ASN A 205 54.45 -3.41 9.39
N ALA A 206 53.93 -2.58 10.29
CA ALA A 206 53.81 -1.14 10.05
C ALA A 206 55.02 -0.47 10.71
N THR A 207 55.99 -0.08 9.88
CA THR A 207 57.08 0.79 10.31
C THR A 207 56.54 2.22 10.30
N SER A 208 56.26 2.76 11.48
CA SER A 208 55.80 4.14 11.64
C SER A 208 56.98 5.10 11.47
N SER A 209 57.07 5.78 10.34
CA SER A 209 57.92 6.97 10.20
C SER A 209 57.16 8.20 10.72
N SER A 210 57.51 8.62 11.92
CA SER A 210 57.10 9.86 12.55
C SER A 210 57.73 11.06 11.83
N GLY A 211 56.96 11.71 10.97
CA GLY A 211 57.17 13.08 10.52
C GLY A 211 55.91 13.88 10.81
N SER A 212 56.02 15.10 11.32
CA SER A 212 54.85 15.96 11.55
C SER A 212 54.23 16.34 10.21
N LEU A 213 53.25 15.54 9.76
CA LEU A 213 52.52 15.79 8.52
C LEU A 213 51.47 16.87 8.79
N SER A 214 51.74 18.09 8.33
CA SER A 214 50.76 19.16 8.29
C SER A 214 49.68 18.83 7.26
N ARG A 215 48.41 19.16 7.56
CA ARG A 215 47.29 19.03 6.63
C ARG A 215 47.62 19.77 5.33
N SER A 216 47.58 19.05 4.21
CA SER A 216 47.85 19.59 2.87
C SER A 216 46.57 19.78 2.06
N HIS A 217 45.58 18.92 2.30
CA HIS A 217 44.25 19.06 1.71
C HIS A 217 43.57 20.36 2.14
N GLY A 218 43.05 21.11 1.16
CA GLY A 218 42.36 22.39 1.36
C GLY A 218 43.29 23.61 1.47
N ASN A 219 44.61 23.43 1.48
CA ASN A 219 45.54 24.56 1.49
C ASN A 219 45.47 25.34 0.18
N ALA A 220 45.62 26.66 0.26
CA ALA A 220 45.66 27.52 -0.91
C ALA A 220 46.86 27.18 -1.80
N CYS A 221 46.65 27.21 -3.11
CA CYS A 221 47.65 26.88 -4.12
C CYS A 221 47.47 27.71 -5.39
N SER A 222 48.53 27.82 -6.17
CA SER A 222 48.56 28.54 -7.44
C SER A 222 49.64 27.97 -8.36
N ALA A 223 49.74 28.48 -9.60
CA ALA A 223 50.82 28.11 -10.51
C ALA A 223 52.23 28.41 -9.96
N SER A 224 52.35 29.39 -9.06
CA SER A 224 53.62 29.74 -8.40
C SER A 224 53.85 29.03 -7.07
N SER A 225 52.79 28.48 -6.46
CA SER A 225 52.85 27.73 -5.20
C SER A 225 52.03 26.43 -5.35
N PRO A 226 52.61 25.39 -5.98
CA PRO A 226 51.91 24.14 -6.22
C PRO A 226 51.73 23.31 -4.94
N CYS A 227 50.76 22.41 -4.98
CA CYS A 227 50.50 21.47 -3.89
C CYS A 227 51.59 20.39 -3.80
N PRO A 228 51.88 19.88 -2.59
CA PRO A 228 52.75 18.72 -2.45
C PRO A 228 52.07 17.47 -3.00
N GLU A 229 52.82 16.63 -3.72
CA GLU A 229 52.36 15.31 -4.15
C GLU A 229 51.83 14.49 -2.95
N PRO A 230 50.69 13.79 -3.06
CA PRO A 230 49.90 13.50 -4.28
C PRO A 230 48.74 14.49 -4.54
N PHE A 231 48.73 15.65 -3.87
CA PHE A 231 47.65 16.63 -4.02
C PHE A 231 47.84 17.48 -5.28
N LEU A 232 46.75 17.81 -5.95
CA LEU A 232 46.70 18.66 -7.12
C LEU A 232 46.03 19.98 -6.78
N CYS A 233 46.46 21.06 -7.43
CA CYS A 233 45.81 22.36 -7.26
C CYS A 233 44.53 22.42 -8.10
N SER A 234 43.37 22.58 -7.42
CA SER A 234 42.07 22.69 -8.09
C SER A 234 41.89 24.04 -8.78
N ALA A 235 40.88 24.14 -9.66
CA ALA A 235 40.49 25.40 -10.29
C ALA A 235 40.06 26.48 -9.29
N PHE A 236 39.69 26.10 -8.06
CA PHE A 236 39.33 26.99 -6.97
C PHE A 236 40.52 27.39 -6.08
N GLY A 237 41.75 27.10 -6.54
CA GLY A 237 42.98 27.51 -5.85
C GLY A 237 43.23 26.78 -4.54
N ALA A 238 42.70 25.56 -4.36
CA ALA A 238 42.97 24.73 -3.19
C ALA A 238 43.47 23.33 -3.55
N CYS A 239 44.32 22.77 -2.69
CA CYS A 239 44.87 21.42 -2.83
C CYS A 239 43.82 20.34 -2.59
N VAL A 240 43.58 19.51 -3.59
CA VAL A 240 42.61 18.40 -3.58
C VAL A 240 43.28 17.11 -4.05
N CYS A 241 42.65 15.96 -3.79
CA CYS A 241 43.11 14.69 -4.34
C CYS A 241 42.77 14.59 -5.83
N ALA A 242 43.56 13.80 -6.56
CA ALA A 242 43.23 13.44 -7.94
C ALA A 242 41.91 12.67 -8.02
N ARG A 243 41.29 12.62 -9.20
CA ARG A 243 40.04 11.86 -9.42
C ARG A 243 40.24 10.38 -9.11
N GLY A 244 39.22 9.76 -8.51
CA GLY A 244 39.32 8.40 -7.97
C GLY A 244 40.02 8.35 -6.60
N TYR A 245 40.35 9.50 -6.01
CA TYR A 245 40.95 9.56 -4.68
C TYR A 245 40.27 10.62 -3.81
N TYR A 246 40.30 10.39 -2.51
CA TYR A 246 39.72 11.25 -1.49
C TYR A 246 40.69 11.45 -0.32
N PRO A 247 40.62 12.55 0.43
CA PRO A 247 41.53 12.79 1.53
C PRO A 247 41.20 11.89 2.72
N ASN A 248 42.22 11.43 3.43
CA ASN A 248 42.02 10.89 4.76
C ASN A 248 41.52 11.98 5.73
N THR A 249 41.04 11.58 6.90
CA THR A 249 40.50 12.50 7.93
C THR A 249 41.50 13.59 8.35
N ALA A 250 42.80 13.28 8.35
CA ALA A 250 43.87 14.24 8.65
C ALA A 250 44.20 15.19 7.48
N GLY A 251 43.71 14.92 6.27
CA GLY A 251 44.04 15.65 5.04
C GLY A 251 45.53 15.62 4.66
N THR A 252 46.21 14.52 5.00
CA THR A 252 47.66 14.32 4.77
C THR A 252 47.94 13.31 3.65
N GLN A 253 46.97 12.49 3.27
CA GLN A 253 47.10 11.46 2.25
C GLN A 253 45.83 11.40 1.39
N CYS A 254 46.01 10.95 0.15
CA CYS A 254 44.92 10.63 -0.77
C CYS A 254 44.71 9.10 -0.80
N LEU A 255 43.55 8.70 -0.32
CA LEU A 255 43.04 7.32 -0.29
C LEU A 255 42.32 7.03 -1.60
N ALA A 256 42.38 5.79 -2.06
CA ALA A 256 41.79 5.37 -3.33
C ALA A 256 40.32 5.00 -3.14
N GLU A 257 39.46 5.48 -4.03
CA GLU A 257 38.09 5.00 -4.18
C GLU A 257 38.10 3.63 -4.85
N LEU A 258 36.99 2.90 -4.67
CA LEU A 258 36.79 1.62 -5.32
C LEU A 258 36.83 1.78 -6.84
N GLY A 259 37.63 0.92 -7.46
CA GLY A 259 38.00 0.95 -8.86
C GLY A 259 39.20 1.80 -9.23
N SER A 260 39.85 2.48 -8.27
CA SER A 260 41.05 3.26 -8.56
C SER A 260 42.33 2.44 -8.35
N PRO A 261 43.37 2.61 -9.21
CA PRO A 261 44.68 2.01 -9.00
C PRO A 261 45.25 2.41 -7.63
N SER A 262 45.76 1.47 -6.85
CA SER A 262 46.13 1.76 -5.47
C SER A 262 47.15 0.80 -4.88
N THR A 263 47.77 1.26 -3.80
CA THR A 263 48.53 0.42 -2.88
C THR A 263 47.66 0.02 -1.69
N GLU A 264 48.07 -1.01 -0.94
CA GLU A 264 47.37 -1.46 0.29
C GLU A 264 47.19 -0.32 1.30
N ALA A 265 48.13 0.64 1.36
CA ALA A 265 48.05 1.79 2.26
C ALA A 265 47.01 2.84 1.83
N GLN A 266 46.59 2.85 0.57
CA GLN A 266 45.61 3.79 0.02
C GLN A 266 44.20 3.21 -0.05
N CYS A 267 44.08 1.88 -0.19
CA CYS A 267 42.80 1.18 -0.23
C CYS A 267 42.36 0.82 1.19
N THR A 268 41.79 1.80 1.90
CA THR A 268 41.50 1.68 3.35
C THR A 268 40.00 1.60 3.67
N GLY A 269 39.15 1.48 2.65
CA GLY A 269 37.72 1.29 2.82
C GLY A 269 37.38 0.04 3.64
N PHE A 270 36.20 0.03 4.25
CA PHE A 270 35.73 -1.14 5.00
C PHE A 270 35.64 -2.36 4.08
N MET A 271 36.35 -3.44 4.43
CA MET A 271 36.47 -4.68 3.64
C MET A 271 37.03 -4.53 2.21
N ALA A 272 37.52 -3.36 1.83
CA ALA A 272 38.17 -3.12 0.55
C ALA A 272 39.56 -3.78 0.52
N VAL A 273 39.94 -4.34 -0.62
CA VAL A 273 41.25 -4.94 -0.84
C VAL A 273 41.84 -4.53 -2.18
N VAL A 274 43.17 -4.59 -2.30
CA VAL A 274 43.83 -4.41 -3.59
C VAL A 274 43.83 -5.73 -4.36
N GLN A 275 43.18 -5.77 -5.51
CA GLN A 275 43.19 -6.89 -6.45
C GLN A 275 43.79 -6.40 -7.77
N ASP A 276 44.87 -7.05 -8.22
CA ASP A 276 45.58 -6.67 -9.45
C ASP A 276 46.00 -5.19 -9.52
N GLY A 277 46.33 -4.60 -8.37
CA GLY A 277 46.74 -3.20 -8.26
C GLY A 277 45.59 -2.18 -8.24
N VAL A 278 44.34 -2.63 -8.19
CA VAL A 278 43.13 -1.80 -8.11
C VAL A 278 42.45 -1.99 -6.77
N CYS A 279 42.00 -0.90 -6.14
CA CYS A 279 41.19 -0.98 -4.92
C CYS A 279 39.79 -1.50 -5.28
N GLY A 280 39.30 -2.55 -4.65
CA GLY A 280 37.99 -3.11 -4.99
C GLY A 280 37.43 -3.99 -3.89
N CYS A 281 36.26 -4.55 -4.17
CA CYS A 281 35.60 -5.49 -3.28
C CYS A 281 35.95 -6.94 -3.65
N PRO A 282 36.32 -7.79 -2.67
CA PRO A 282 36.50 -9.21 -2.95
C PRO A 282 35.16 -9.86 -3.32
N ALA A 283 35.20 -11.01 -3.99
CA ALA A 283 34.02 -11.66 -4.58
C ALA A 283 32.90 -12.01 -3.59
N ASN A 284 33.19 -11.99 -2.29
CA ASN A 284 32.28 -12.36 -1.22
C ASN A 284 31.57 -11.17 -0.53
N VAL A 285 31.74 -9.95 -1.05
CA VAL A 285 31.10 -8.72 -0.59
C VAL A 285 30.72 -7.84 -1.79
N TYR A 286 29.89 -6.82 -1.57
CA TYR A 286 29.39 -5.92 -2.62
C TYR A 286 29.93 -4.50 -2.47
N PHE A 287 29.88 -3.71 -3.54
CA PHE A 287 30.26 -2.29 -3.52
C PHE A 287 29.18 -1.49 -2.78
N ASP A 288 29.60 -0.61 -1.87
CA ASP A 288 28.72 0.38 -1.26
C ASP A 288 28.48 1.56 -2.23
N GLU A 289 27.37 2.26 -2.06
CA GLU A 289 27.02 3.41 -2.91
C GLU A 289 28.03 4.56 -2.79
N ASN A 290 28.73 4.66 -1.67
CA ASN A 290 29.75 5.69 -1.46
C ASN A 290 31.05 5.47 -2.26
N MET A 291 31.17 4.31 -2.94
CA MET A 291 32.32 3.90 -3.76
C MET A 291 33.66 3.95 -3.01
N ARG A 292 33.62 3.77 -1.68
CA ARG A 292 34.78 3.70 -0.79
C ARG A 292 34.77 2.43 0.03
N ASP A 293 33.60 1.99 0.47
CA ASP A 293 33.42 0.83 1.34
C ASP A 293 32.81 -0.35 0.58
N CYS A 294 33.04 -1.56 1.08
CA CYS A 294 32.33 -2.75 0.66
C CYS A 294 31.35 -3.18 1.74
N VAL A 295 30.18 -3.70 1.36
CA VAL A 295 29.20 -4.24 2.29
C VAL A 295 29.16 -5.75 2.27
N LYS A 296 28.94 -6.35 3.44
CA LYS A 296 28.87 -7.81 3.56
C LYS A 296 27.64 -8.35 2.82
N ALA A 297 27.86 -9.41 2.04
CA ALA A 297 26.78 -10.19 1.44
C ALA A 297 25.99 -10.99 2.48
N THR A 298 24.66 -10.90 2.43
CA THR A 298 23.76 -11.87 3.11
C THR A 298 23.73 -13.17 2.32
N ARG A 299 23.48 -14.30 3.00
CA ARG A 299 23.44 -15.64 2.38
C ARG A 299 22.11 -16.34 2.54
N ARG A 300 21.31 -15.93 3.52
CA ARG A 300 19.91 -16.31 3.69
C ARG A 300 19.06 -15.07 3.60
N ILE A 301 17.90 -15.18 2.96
CA ILE A 301 16.97 -14.05 2.84
C ILE A 301 16.55 -13.49 4.21
N THR A 302 16.52 -14.36 5.22
CA THR A 302 16.24 -14.02 6.63
C THR A 302 17.44 -13.43 7.39
N ASP A 303 18.63 -13.32 6.78
CA ASP A 303 19.77 -12.68 7.44
C ASP A 303 19.48 -11.18 7.60
N SER A 304 20.03 -10.59 8.67
CA SER A 304 19.87 -9.16 8.92
C SER A 304 20.58 -8.33 7.85
N CYS A 305 19.89 -7.33 7.31
CA CYS A 305 20.44 -6.35 6.37
C CYS A 305 20.38 -4.94 6.95
N VAL A 306 21.17 -4.03 6.36
CA VAL A 306 21.16 -2.59 6.70
C VAL A 306 20.91 -1.75 5.46
N THR A 307 21.53 -2.14 4.34
CA THR A 307 21.41 -1.48 3.04
C THR A 307 21.07 -2.49 1.96
N ASP A 308 20.44 -2.05 0.87
CA ASP A 308 20.04 -2.90 -0.26
C ASP A 308 21.21 -3.69 -0.87
N PRO A 309 22.43 -3.11 -1.01
CA PRO A 309 23.57 -3.85 -1.53
C PRO A 309 23.95 -5.10 -0.73
N MET A 310 23.56 -5.22 0.55
CA MET A 310 23.77 -6.45 1.31
C MET A 310 22.92 -7.62 0.78
N CYS A 311 21.76 -7.32 0.20
CA CYS A 311 20.77 -8.29 -0.28
C CYS A 311 21.02 -8.78 -1.71
N HIS A 312 21.89 -8.10 -2.48
CA HIS A 312 22.23 -8.40 -3.87
C HIS A 312 22.64 -9.86 -4.19
N THR A 313 22.93 -10.68 -3.18
CA THR A 313 23.05 -12.14 -3.33
C THR A 313 21.78 -12.79 -3.90
N PHE A 314 20.62 -12.21 -3.59
CA PHE A 314 19.31 -12.68 -4.04
C PHE A 314 18.88 -12.03 -5.35
N GLY A 315 19.75 -11.26 -6.00
CA GLY A 315 19.49 -10.67 -7.31
C GLY A 315 19.12 -9.19 -7.27
N ALA A 316 18.88 -8.63 -8.44
CA ALA A 316 18.69 -7.19 -8.68
C ALA A 316 17.43 -6.65 -7.99
N ALA A 317 16.36 -7.43 -7.96
CA ALA A 317 15.10 -7.08 -7.33
C ALA A 317 15.03 -7.50 -5.86
N SER A 318 16.17 -7.54 -5.18
CA SER A 318 16.23 -7.77 -3.74
C SER A 318 16.63 -6.50 -3.01
N ILE A 319 15.86 -6.15 -1.99
CA ILE A 319 16.05 -4.93 -1.18
C ILE A 319 16.13 -5.30 0.29
N CYS A 320 16.67 -4.40 1.10
CA CYS A 320 16.60 -4.51 2.54
C CYS A 320 15.25 -3.98 3.02
N GLY A 321 14.34 -4.91 3.34
CA GLY A 321 12.96 -4.60 3.69
C GLY A 321 12.82 -3.69 4.91
N PRO A 322 11.59 -3.22 5.20
CA PRO A 322 11.34 -2.37 6.35
C PRO A 322 11.67 -3.08 7.68
N PRO A 323 11.84 -2.33 8.78
CA PRO A 323 12.04 -2.91 10.10
C PRO A 323 10.84 -3.78 10.51
N ASP A 324 11.12 -5.03 10.88
CA ASP A 324 10.08 -5.95 11.37
C ASP A 324 9.73 -5.62 12.83
N GLU A 325 8.54 -5.07 13.05
CA GLU A 325 8.06 -4.67 14.39
C GLU A 325 7.93 -5.85 15.35
N ASP A 326 7.65 -7.05 14.83
CA ASP A 326 7.50 -8.27 15.62
C ASP A 326 8.85 -8.93 15.95
N ASN A 327 9.92 -8.53 15.26
CA ASN A 327 11.26 -9.11 15.37
C ASN A 327 12.33 -8.05 15.74
N TRP A 328 12.10 -7.30 16.82
CA TRP A 328 13.04 -6.31 17.36
C TRP A 328 13.52 -5.25 16.35
N TYR A 329 12.68 -4.90 15.36
CA TYR A 329 13.02 -3.97 14.28
C TYR A 329 14.22 -4.41 13.44
N ILE A 330 14.53 -5.71 13.42
CA ILE A 330 15.55 -6.28 12.55
C ILE A 330 14.99 -6.28 11.12
N ARG A 331 15.78 -5.75 10.19
CA ARG A 331 15.47 -5.75 8.76
C ARG A 331 16.01 -7.01 8.13
N SER A 332 15.26 -7.61 7.22
CA SER A 332 15.71 -8.77 6.43
C SER A 332 15.53 -8.49 4.94
N CYS A 333 16.17 -9.28 4.09
CA CYS A 333 16.06 -9.09 2.66
C CYS A 333 14.67 -9.52 2.18
N GLU A 334 14.12 -8.80 1.21
CA GLU A 334 12.86 -9.15 0.56
C GLU A 334 12.94 -8.88 -0.94
N CYS A 335 12.06 -9.52 -1.71
CA CYS A 335 11.96 -9.27 -3.14
C CYS A 335 11.04 -8.08 -3.37
N VAL A 336 11.39 -7.21 -4.33
CA VAL A 336 10.53 -6.11 -4.78
C VAL A 336 9.25 -6.73 -5.35
N PRO A 337 8.08 -6.58 -4.69
CA PRO A 337 6.88 -7.37 -5.01
C PRO A 337 6.37 -7.15 -6.44
N GLU A 338 6.61 -5.97 -7.00
CA GLU A 338 6.18 -5.60 -8.35
C GLU A 338 7.09 -6.16 -9.46
N GLN A 339 8.28 -6.66 -9.12
CA GLN A 339 9.30 -7.04 -10.10
C GLN A 339 9.77 -8.49 -9.97
N ALA A 340 9.71 -9.06 -8.77
CA ALA A 340 10.24 -10.39 -8.50
C ALA A 340 9.47 -11.17 -7.45
N VAL A 341 9.56 -12.50 -7.57
CA VAL A 341 9.03 -13.47 -6.59
C VAL A 341 10.18 -14.29 -6.03
N TRP A 342 10.11 -14.63 -4.75
CA TRP A 342 11.10 -15.48 -4.11
C TRP A 342 11.09 -16.91 -4.66
N ASP A 343 12.21 -17.33 -5.25
CA ASP A 343 12.48 -18.70 -5.69
C ASP A 343 13.38 -19.38 -4.65
N SER A 344 12.78 -20.25 -3.83
CA SER A 344 13.50 -20.96 -2.76
C SER A 344 14.48 -22.03 -3.26
N GLU A 345 14.26 -22.57 -4.46
CA GLU A 345 15.15 -23.60 -5.02
C GLU A 345 16.43 -22.96 -5.54
N ARG A 346 16.31 -21.79 -6.18
CA ARG A 346 17.44 -21.00 -6.67
C ARG A 346 18.02 -20.05 -5.62
N ASN A 347 17.35 -19.86 -4.49
CA ASN A 347 17.73 -18.92 -3.43
C ASN A 347 17.91 -17.50 -3.99
N MET A 348 16.90 -17.00 -4.69
CA MET A 348 16.92 -15.66 -5.31
C MET A 348 15.52 -15.07 -5.54
N CYS A 349 15.46 -13.75 -5.65
CA CYS A 349 14.34 -13.00 -6.18
C CYS A 349 14.32 -13.12 -7.70
N ARG A 350 13.52 -14.07 -8.19
CA ARG A 350 13.37 -14.32 -9.62
C ARG A 350 12.55 -13.19 -10.23
N LEU A 351 13.15 -12.45 -11.16
CA LEU A 351 12.45 -11.45 -11.96
C LEU A 351 11.39 -12.17 -12.80
N PHE A 352 10.19 -11.61 -12.84
CA PHE A 352 9.16 -12.11 -13.73
C PHE A 352 8.82 -11.09 -14.81
N ALA A 353 8.50 -11.60 -15.99
CA ALA A 353 7.92 -10.85 -17.08
C ALA A 353 6.41 -11.08 -17.09
N GLY A 354 5.66 -9.98 -17.18
CA GLY A 354 4.22 -9.99 -17.36
C GLY A 354 3.82 -10.42 -18.77
N ILE A 355 2.52 -10.61 -18.99
CA ILE A 355 1.98 -10.94 -20.32
C ILE A 355 2.34 -9.83 -21.33
N GLY A 356 2.90 -10.20 -22.48
CA GLY A 356 3.33 -9.27 -23.52
C GLY A 356 4.78 -8.77 -23.38
N GLU A 357 5.47 -9.10 -22.29
CA GLU A 357 6.88 -8.76 -22.11
C GLU A 357 7.83 -9.81 -22.68
N SER A 358 9.09 -9.42 -22.91
CA SER A 358 10.10 -10.31 -23.47
C SER A 358 10.55 -11.38 -22.48
N CYS A 359 10.76 -12.60 -22.99
CA CYS A 359 11.22 -13.76 -22.22
C CYS A 359 12.19 -14.64 -23.03
N GLN A 360 12.96 -15.46 -22.32
CA GLN A 360 13.84 -16.49 -22.92
C GLN A 360 13.32 -17.90 -22.64
N VAL A 361 12.75 -18.13 -21.45
CA VAL A 361 12.16 -19.41 -21.02
C VAL A 361 10.83 -19.20 -20.31
N ASN A 362 9.99 -20.24 -20.22
CA ASN A 362 8.68 -20.16 -19.54
C ASN A 362 8.80 -19.69 -18.09
N SER A 363 9.85 -20.12 -17.38
CA SER A 363 10.10 -19.69 -16.01
C SER A 363 10.45 -18.21 -15.87
N ASP A 364 10.55 -17.45 -16.97
CA ASP A 364 10.65 -15.99 -16.91
C ASP A 364 9.27 -15.35 -16.80
N CYS A 365 8.21 -16.03 -17.22
CA CYS A 365 6.88 -15.45 -17.39
C CYS A 365 5.96 -15.76 -16.22
N LEU A 366 5.40 -14.72 -15.58
CA LEU A 366 4.35 -14.86 -14.58
C LEU A 366 3.16 -13.96 -14.89
N ALA A 367 1.96 -14.46 -14.59
CA ALA A 367 0.73 -13.69 -14.48
C ALA A 367 0.21 -13.83 -13.04
N GLY A 368 0.44 -12.82 -12.21
CA GLY A 368 0.25 -12.93 -10.75
C GLY A 368 1.24 -13.94 -10.16
N THR A 369 0.74 -15.01 -9.54
CA THR A 369 1.57 -16.11 -9.00
C THR A 369 1.70 -17.29 -9.95
N GLN A 370 1.00 -17.29 -11.09
CA GLN A 370 0.96 -18.39 -12.04
C GLN A 370 2.07 -18.28 -13.09
N GLU A 371 2.86 -19.35 -13.29
CA GLU A 371 3.80 -19.44 -14.41
C GLU A 371 3.04 -19.61 -15.73
N ILE A 372 3.41 -18.80 -16.73
CA ILE A 372 2.78 -18.77 -18.06
C ILE A 372 3.80 -19.09 -19.17
N THR A 373 3.37 -19.13 -20.42
CA THR A 373 4.23 -19.61 -21.52
C THR A 373 5.05 -18.49 -22.15
N CYS A 374 6.27 -18.79 -22.53
CA CYS A 374 7.11 -17.93 -23.37
C CYS A 374 7.01 -18.41 -24.82
N GLU A 375 6.36 -17.63 -25.69
CA GLU A 375 6.14 -17.98 -27.10
C GLU A 375 6.86 -17.01 -28.04
N LEU A 376 7.37 -17.52 -29.16
CA LEU A 376 8.03 -16.67 -30.15
C LEU A 376 7.00 -15.86 -30.94
N ASN A 377 7.15 -14.55 -30.97
CA ASN A 377 6.34 -13.65 -31.80
C ASN A 377 6.73 -13.75 -33.30
N GLU A 378 6.04 -13.01 -34.17
CA GLU A 378 6.30 -12.98 -35.62
C GLU A 378 7.73 -12.52 -35.99
N LEU A 379 8.43 -11.86 -35.07
CA LEU A 379 9.81 -11.38 -35.22
C LEU A 379 10.84 -12.39 -34.66
N GLY A 380 10.40 -13.53 -34.13
CA GLY A 380 11.27 -14.55 -33.52
C GLY A 380 11.78 -14.18 -32.13
N GLN A 381 11.15 -13.22 -31.44
CA GLN A 381 11.47 -12.84 -30.06
C GLN A 381 10.50 -13.55 -29.10
N GLY A 382 11.00 -14.10 -27.99
CA GLY A 382 10.15 -14.69 -26.96
C GLY A 382 9.33 -13.64 -26.25
N VAL A 383 8.03 -13.86 -26.15
CA VAL A 383 7.05 -13.00 -25.50
C VAL A 383 6.17 -13.85 -24.59
N CYS A 384 5.91 -13.37 -23.37
CA CYS A 384 5.05 -14.06 -22.41
C CYS A 384 3.58 -14.03 -22.84
N THR A 385 2.95 -15.19 -22.89
CA THR A 385 1.57 -15.40 -23.33
C THR A 385 0.81 -16.29 -22.35
N CYS A 386 -0.51 -16.16 -22.34
CA CYS A 386 -1.32 -17.05 -21.52
C CYS A 386 -1.30 -18.49 -22.03
N PRO A 387 -1.33 -19.49 -21.14
CA PRO A 387 -1.51 -20.89 -21.51
C PRO A 387 -2.79 -21.10 -22.33
N VAL A 388 -2.84 -22.21 -23.07
CA VAL A 388 -4.02 -22.61 -23.83
C VAL A 388 -5.25 -22.67 -22.93
N ASP A 389 -6.41 -22.25 -23.45
CA ASP A 389 -7.70 -22.18 -22.75
C ASP A 389 -7.82 -21.11 -21.64
N THR A 390 -6.85 -20.20 -21.55
CA THR A 390 -6.91 -19.02 -20.68
C THR A 390 -6.81 -17.73 -21.48
N VAL A 391 -7.46 -16.69 -21.01
CA VAL A 391 -7.48 -15.36 -21.62
C VAL A 391 -6.79 -14.35 -20.72
N ASN A 392 -6.04 -13.42 -21.32
CA ASN A 392 -5.47 -12.30 -20.57
C ASN A 392 -6.61 -11.35 -20.16
N ILE A 393 -6.82 -11.22 -18.85
CA ILE A 393 -7.71 -10.23 -18.25
C ILE A 393 -6.89 -9.48 -17.20
N ASP A 394 -6.64 -8.18 -17.42
CA ASP A 394 -5.90 -7.30 -16.52
C ASP A 394 -4.52 -7.85 -16.08
N GLY A 395 -3.80 -8.53 -16.98
CA GLY A 395 -2.46 -9.08 -16.68
C GLY A 395 -2.48 -10.44 -15.98
N LEU A 396 -3.66 -11.03 -15.79
CA LEU A 396 -3.85 -12.39 -15.29
C LEU A 396 -4.30 -13.32 -16.43
N CYS A 397 -3.90 -14.58 -16.36
CA CYS A 397 -4.37 -15.61 -17.29
C CYS A 397 -5.51 -16.36 -16.63
N LEU A 398 -6.74 -16.00 -17.02
CA LEU A 398 -7.94 -16.50 -16.39
C LEU A 398 -8.70 -17.44 -17.31
N THR A 399 -9.35 -18.43 -16.71
CA THR A 399 -10.32 -19.27 -17.39
C THR A 399 -11.61 -18.49 -17.62
N SER A 400 -12.32 -18.77 -18.72
CA SER A 400 -13.64 -18.18 -18.99
C SER A 400 -14.70 -19.27 -19.10
N GLY A 401 -15.95 -18.89 -18.82
CA GLY A 401 -17.08 -19.83 -18.85
C GLY A 401 -17.14 -20.73 -17.62
N LEU A 402 -16.76 -20.23 -16.44
CA LEU A 402 -17.00 -20.94 -15.19
C LEU A 402 -18.49 -20.92 -14.82
N SER A 403 -18.98 -22.05 -14.33
CA SER A 403 -20.36 -22.24 -13.87
C SER A 403 -20.54 -21.81 -12.42
N LEU A 404 -21.80 -21.70 -11.97
CA LEU A 404 -22.11 -21.53 -10.55
C LEU A 404 -21.42 -22.59 -9.69
N GLY A 405 -20.89 -22.16 -8.54
CA GLY A 405 -20.21 -23.02 -7.56
C GLY A 405 -18.75 -23.37 -7.88
N GLU A 406 -18.26 -23.11 -9.08
CA GLU A 406 -16.86 -23.30 -9.47
C GLU A 406 -15.94 -22.27 -8.82
N ALA A 407 -14.68 -22.65 -8.61
CA ALA A 407 -13.69 -21.78 -7.99
C ALA A 407 -13.22 -20.71 -8.99
N CYS A 408 -13.26 -19.44 -8.57
CA CYS A 408 -12.88 -18.29 -9.37
C CYS A 408 -11.93 -17.39 -8.59
N GLN A 409 -11.16 -16.59 -9.33
CA GLN A 409 -10.35 -15.49 -8.80
C GLN A 409 -11.02 -14.15 -9.08
N MET A 410 -11.71 -14.02 -10.22
CA MET A 410 -12.38 -12.79 -10.63
C MET A 410 -13.76 -13.05 -11.25
N THR A 411 -14.63 -12.04 -11.18
CA THR A 411 -15.99 -12.11 -11.72
C THR A 411 -16.05 -12.38 -13.23
N GLN A 412 -15.04 -11.92 -13.97
CA GLN A 412 -14.94 -12.10 -15.43
C GLN A 412 -14.75 -13.55 -15.86
N GLU A 413 -14.48 -14.47 -14.92
CA GLU A 413 -14.38 -15.90 -15.19
C GLU A 413 -15.76 -16.58 -15.20
N CYS A 414 -16.67 -16.06 -14.37
CA CYS A 414 -18.01 -16.60 -14.14
C CYS A 414 -18.98 -16.17 -15.25
N THR A 415 -18.75 -16.57 -16.49
CA THR A 415 -19.53 -16.11 -17.65
C THR A 415 -20.47 -17.15 -18.23
N GLU A 416 -20.53 -18.36 -17.67
CA GLU A 416 -21.43 -19.40 -18.19
C GLU A 416 -22.90 -19.06 -17.92
N THR A 417 -23.20 -18.57 -16.72
CA THR A 417 -24.53 -18.13 -16.29
C THR A 417 -24.57 -16.59 -16.24
N GLU A 418 -25.68 -15.97 -16.66
CA GLU A 418 -25.84 -14.52 -16.50
C GLU A 418 -26.07 -14.14 -15.03
N HIS A 419 -25.76 -12.89 -14.69
CA HIS A 419 -25.95 -12.34 -13.33
C HIS A 419 -25.15 -13.04 -12.22
N THR A 420 -23.98 -13.58 -12.56
CA THR A 420 -23.01 -14.18 -11.64
C THR A 420 -21.88 -13.23 -11.27
N VAL A 421 -21.28 -13.45 -10.10
CA VAL A 421 -20.14 -12.71 -9.56
C VAL A 421 -19.19 -13.69 -8.88
N CYS A 422 -17.89 -13.37 -8.83
CA CYS A 422 -16.96 -14.14 -8.01
C CYS A 422 -17.00 -13.63 -6.57
N GLU A 423 -17.60 -14.40 -5.67
CA GLU A 423 -17.74 -14.06 -4.25
C GLU A 423 -17.13 -15.18 -3.40
N GLU A 424 -16.30 -14.81 -2.43
CA GLU A 424 -15.56 -15.78 -1.58
C GLU A 424 -14.78 -16.85 -2.36
N GLY A 425 -14.30 -16.50 -3.57
CA GLY A 425 -13.53 -17.38 -4.44
C GLY A 425 -14.37 -18.43 -5.17
N ARG A 426 -15.70 -18.26 -5.24
CA ARG A 426 -16.60 -19.09 -6.07
C ARG A 426 -17.58 -18.25 -6.87
N CYS A 427 -17.99 -18.75 -8.03
CA CYS A 427 -19.04 -18.14 -8.82
C CYS A 427 -20.38 -18.27 -8.09
N SER A 428 -20.97 -17.15 -7.70
CA SER A 428 -22.27 -17.03 -7.02
C SER A 428 -23.19 -16.06 -7.77
N CYS A 429 -24.48 -16.02 -7.43
CA CYS A 429 -25.38 -15.04 -8.00
C CYS A 429 -25.10 -13.62 -7.46
N SER A 430 -25.17 -12.64 -8.36
CA SER A 430 -25.04 -11.23 -8.02
C SER A 430 -26.22 -10.73 -7.18
N ALA A 431 -26.03 -9.59 -6.50
CA ALA A 431 -27.05 -9.02 -5.63
C ALA A 431 -28.40 -8.82 -6.35
N GLY A 432 -29.48 -9.29 -5.72
CA GLY A 432 -30.83 -9.27 -6.30
C GLY A 432 -31.18 -10.51 -7.14
N TYR A 433 -30.32 -11.52 -7.17
CA TYR A 433 -30.58 -12.80 -7.84
C TYR A 433 -30.36 -13.96 -6.87
N GLU A 434 -31.14 -15.02 -7.03
CA GLU A 434 -31.04 -16.24 -6.23
C GLU A 434 -30.89 -17.45 -7.16
N GLU A 435 -30.10 -18.42 -6.74
CA GLU A 435 -29.82 -19.64 -7.52
C GLU A 435 -31.05 -20.57 -7.55
N ARG A 436 -31.48 -20.95 -8.75
CA ARG A 436 -32.45 -22.02 -8.98
C ARG A 436 -32.17 -22.71 -10.31
N ASP A 437 -32.06 -24.04 -10.26
CA ASP A 437 -31.81 -24.88 -11.44
C ASP A 437 -30.57 -24.43 -12.25
N ASP A 438 -29.46 -24.15 -11.56
CA ASP A 438 -28.19 -23.64 -12.12
C ASP A 438 -28.30 -22.27 -12.86
N MET A 439 -29.36 -21.50 -12.57
CA MET A 439 -29.57 -20.16 -13.07
C MET A 439 -29.71 -19.15 -11.93
N CYS A 440 -29.24 -17.92 -12.15
CA CYS A 440 -29.47 -16.80 -11.26
C CYS A 440 -30.76 -16.09 -11.66
N LEU A 441 -31.82 -16.31 -10.89
CA LEU A 441 -33.15 -15.78 -11.16
C LEU A 441 -33.44 -14.54 -10.28
N PRO A 442 -34.12 -13.51 -10.80
CA PRO A 442 -34.36 -12.26 -10.08
C PRO A 442 -35.27 -12.44 -8.85
N THR A 443 -34.88 -11.80 -7.76
CA THR A 443 -35.68 -11.68 -6.52
C THR A 443 -36.59 -10.45 -6.54
N ILE A 444 -37.34 -10.20 -5.45
CA ILE A 444 -38.26 -9.07 -5.35
C ILE A 444 -37.50 -7.74 -5.55
N GLY A 445 -38.00 -6.89 -6.45
CA GLY A 445 -37.41 -5.61 -6.80
C GLY A 445 -36.39 -5.66 -7.95
N SER A 446 -35.93 -6.85 -8.34
CA SER A 446 -34.99 -7.02 -9.46
C SER A 446 -35.68 -6.98 -10.82
N PRO A 447 -34.97 -6.61 -11.91
CA PRO A 447 -35.52 -6.59 -13.26
C PRO A 447 -36.01 -7.96 -13.72
N CYS A 448 -37.10 -7.97 -14.50
CA CYS A 448 -37.66 -9.18 -15.09
C CYS A 448 -38.32 -8.88 -16.44
N LEU A 449 -38.49 -9.92 -17.26
CA LEU A 449 -39.22 -9.88 -18.52
C LEU A 449 -40.55 -10.64 -18.44
N GLU A 450 -40.56 -11.79 -17.76
CA GLU A 450 -41.73 -12.66 -17.63
C GLU A 450 -41.94 -13.10 -16.17
N ASP A 451 -43.20 -13.41 -15.81
CA ASP A 451 -43.56 -13.88 -14.46
C ASP A 451 -42.79 -15.13 -14.04
N ALA A 452 -42.44 -16.00 -14.99
CA ALA A 452 -41.75 -17.27 -14.74
C ALA A 452 -40.28 -17.08 -14.31
N GLU A 453 -39.69 -15.92 -14.55
CA GLU A 453 -38.30 -15.61 -14.18
C GLU A 453 -38.18 -15.25 -12.70
N CYS A 454 -39.25 -14.81 -12.05
CA CYS A 454 -39.19 -14.39 -10.66
C CYS A 454 -39.06 -15.60 -9.72
N VAL A 455 -37.93 -15.67 -9.01
CA VAL A 455 -37.57 -16.83 -8.18
C VAL A 455 -38.45 -16.95 -6.94
N VAL A 456 -38.87 -15.83 -6.35
CA VAL A 456 -39.64 -15.82 -5.10
C VAL A 456 -41.08 -16.23 -5.36
N ASN A 457 -41.60 -17.18 -4.58
CA ASN A 457 -42.97 -17.67 -4.74
C ASN A 457 -44.02 -16.55 -4.60
N ASN A 458 -45.08 -16.63 -5.42
CA ASN A 458 -46.19 -15.66 -5.48
C ASN A 458 -45.80 -14.26 -5.96
N THR A 459 -44.68 -14.15 -6.67
CA THR A 459 -44.30 -12.93 -7.40
C THR A 459 -44.75 -13.01 -8.87
N VAL A 460 -44.86 -11.83 -9.48
CA VAL A 460 -45.17 -11.60 -10.90
C VAL A 460 -44.33 -10.44 -11.39
N CYS A 461 -44.07 -10.38 -12.69
CA CYS A 461 -43.28 -9.34 -13.31
C CYS A 461 -44.18 -8.14 -13.64
N LEU A 462 -44.03 -7.04 -12.90
CA LEU A 462 -44.89 -5.85 -13.03
C LEU A 462 -44.09 -4.62 -13.43
N ASN A 463 -44.65 -3.83 -14.35
CA ASN A 463 -44.09 -2.53 -14.72
C ASN A 463 -44.55 -1.45 -13.73
N ALA A 464 -43.62 -0.97 -12.91
CA ALA A 464 -43.86 0.11 -11.96
C ALA A 464 -42.95 1.30 -12.31
N GLY A 465 -43.43 2.19 -13.19
CA GLY A 465 -42.77 3.47 -13.46
C GLY A 465 -41.70 3.46 -14.56
N GLY A 466 -41.72 2.48 -15.46
CA GLY A 466 -40.85 2.44 -16.66
C GLY A 466 -39.93 1.22 -16.73
N THR A 467 -39.71 0.52 -15.62
CA THR A 467 -38.98 -0.75 -15.55
C THR A 467 -39.89 -1.86 -15.02
N SER A 468 -39.79 -3.05 -15.61
CA SER A 468 -40.47 -4.25 -15.13
C SER A 468 -39.63 -4.92 -14.05
N THR A 469 -40.20 -5.14 -12.87
CA THR A 469 -39.53 -5.79 -11.73
C THR A 469 -40.40 -6.85 -11.07
N CYS A 470 -39.77 -7.84 -10.44
CA CYS A 470 -40.48 -8.88 -9.71
C CYS A 470 -41.14 -8.29 -8.47
N GLN A 471 -42.46 -8.45 -8.36
CA GLN A 471 -43.27 -7.90 -7.27
C GLN A 471 -44.26 -8.94 -6.78
N CYS A 472 -44.65 -8.87 -5.50
CA CYS A 472 -45.70 -9.74 -4.99
C CYS A 472 -47.01 -9.56 -5.77
N SER A 473 -47.62 -10.67 -6.16
CA SER A 473 -48.93 -10.66 -6.82
C SER A 473 -50.00 -10.00 -5.94
N ALA A 474 -51.08 -9.51 -6.55
CA ALA A 474 -52.07 -8.65 -5.89
C ALA A 474 -52.70 -9.22 -4.61
N ALA A 475 -52.70 -10.56 -4.43
CA ALA A 475 -53.23 -11.23 -3.25
C ALA A 475 -52.22 -11.36 -2.09
N PHE A 476 -50.99 -10.89 -2.26
CA PHE A 476 -49.89 -11.04 -1.33
C PHE A 476 -49.32 -9.68 -0.89
N LEU A 477 -48.56 -9.71 0.21
CA LEU A 477 -47.88 -8.59 0.84
C LEU A 477 -46.39 -8.90 0.94
N GLU A 478 -45.56 -7.95 0.54
CA GLU A 478 -44.12 -8.05 0.63
C GLU A 478 -43.65 -7.80 2.07
N TYR A 479 -42.96 -8.76 2.68
CA TYR A 479 -42.30 -8.59 3.98
C TYR A 479 -40.97 -9.35 3.99
N GLY A 480 -39.86 -8.62 3.89
CA GLY A 480 -38.54 -9.20 3.64
C GLY A 480 -38.48 -9.80 2.24
N GLU A 481 -37.91 -11.00 2.12
CA GLU A 481 -37.75 -11.71 0.84
C GLU A 481 -38.92 -12.66 0.55
N THR A 482 -40.09 -12.45 1.17
CA THR A 482 -41.23 -13.36 1.05
C THR A 482 -42.54 -12.60 0.84
N CYS A 483 -43.34 -13.11 -0.10
CA CYS A 483 -44.71 -12.66 -0.34
C CYS A 483 -45.68 -13.44 0.56
N TRP A 484 -46.26 -12.77 1.54
CA TRP A 484 -47.22 -13.36 2.49
C TRP A 484 -48.67 -13.13 2.03
N PRO A 485 -49.58 -14.11 2.18
CA PRO A 485 -50.95 -13.94 1.75
C PRO A 485 -51.68 -12.87 2.55
N ARG A 486 -52.48 -12.04 1.88
CA ARG A 486 -53.38 -11.08 2.52
C ARG A 486 -54.45 -11.82 3.33
N LEU A 487 -54.79 -11.31 4.51
CA LEU A 487 -55.86 -11.87 5.34
C LEU A 487 -57.23 -11.45 4.79
N SER A 488 -58.16 -12.40 4.69
CA SER A 488 -59.54 -12.12 4.31
C SER A 488 -60.45 -11.84 5.50
N HIS A 489 -60.13 -12.38 6.69
CA HIS A 489 -60.90 -12.21 7.93
C HIS A 489 -59.99 -12.27 9.17
N HIS A 490 -60.43 -11.67 10.28
CA HIS A 490 -59.63 -11.52 11.51
C HIS A 490 -59.27 -12.83 12.23
N THR A 491 -59.97 -13.94 11.95
CA THR A 491 -59.72 -15.26 12.56
C THR A 491 -58.71 -16.10 11.77
N GLN A 492 -58.26 -15.61 10.61
CA GLN A 492 -57.26 -16.31 9.82
C GLN A 492 -55.90 -16.25 10.52
N SER A 493 -55.16 -17.35 10.43
CA SER A 493 -53.83 -17.43 11.02
C SER A 493 -52.85 -16.48 10.31
N CYS A 494 -52.07 -15.76 11.10
CA CYS A 494 -51.01 -14.87 10.60
C CYS A 494 -49.62 -15.49 10.83
N ASN A 495 -48.66 -15.13 9.99
CA ASN A 495 -47.25 -15.51 10.13
C ASN A 495 -46.37 -14.30 10.46
N VAL A 496 -46.66 -13.15 9.85
CA VAL A 496 -45.94 -11.90 10.05
C VAL A 496 -46.88 -10.78 10.44
N SER A 497 -46.38 -9.81 11.20
CA SER A 497 -47.16 -8.67 11.71
C SER A 497 -47.78 -7.84 10.59
N LEU A 498 -47.12 -7.75 9.43
CA LEU A 498 -47.59 -6.97 8.28
C LEU A 498 -48.99 -7.41 7.80
N GLN A 499 -49.28 -8.71 7.86
CA GLN A 499 -50.59 -9.26 7.48
C GLN A 499 -51.71 -8.71 8.36
N CYS A 500 -51.45 -8.55 9.66
CA CYS A 500 -52.39 -7.98 10.61
C CYS A 500 -52.51 -6.46 10.41
N THR A 501 -51.39 -5.76 10.19
CA THR A 501 -51.42 -4.30 10.05
C THR A 501 -52.17 -3.83 8.81
N GLU A 502 -52.12 -4.59 7.71
CA GLU A 502 -52.88 -4.29 6.50
C GLU A 502 -54.40 -4.46 6.72
N TYR A 503 -54.81 -5.50 7.46
CA TYR A 503 -56.24 -5.81 7.69
C TYR A 503 -56.83 -5.01 8.87
N LEU A 504 -56.21 -5.06 10.05
CA LEU A 504 -56.69 -4.44 11.30
C LEU A 504 -56.17 -3.01 11.53
N GLY A 505 -55.23 -2.54 10.72
CA GLY A 505 -54.55 -1.24 10.91
C GLY A 505 -53.26 -1.34 11.72
N SER A 506 -52.49 -0.25 11.75
CA SER A 506 -51.15 -0.17 12.34
C SER A 506 -51.09 -0.51 13.83
N GLY A 507 -52.22 -0.48 14.55
CA GLY A 507 -52.33 -0.82 15.96
C GLY A 507 -52.39 -2.32 16.28
N SER A 508 -51.92 -3.18 15.37
CA SER A 508 -52.03 -4.64 15.47
C SER A 508 -50.70 -5.36 15.22
N ASN A 509 -50.57 -6.55 15.80
CA ASN A 509 -49.41 -7.43 15.63
C ASN A 509 -49.86 -8.88 15.52
N CYS A 510 -49.02 -9.72 14.91
CA CYS A 510 -49.22 -11.16 14.88
C CYS A 510 -48.57 -11.80 16.11
N THR A 511 -49.35 -12.43 16.97
CA THR A 511 -48.86 -13.15 18.16
C THR A 511 -49.54 -14.51 18.26
N ASN A 512 -48.75 -15.58 18.47
CA ASN A 512 -49.24 -16.96 18.46
C ASN A 512 -50.14 -17.28 17.25
N ALA A 513 -49.69 -16.85 16.07
CA ALA A 513 -50.38 -17.03 14.80
C ALA A 513 -51.80 -16.43 14.74
N THR A 514 -52.12 -15.46 15.60
CA THR A 514 -53.40 -14.74 15.64
C THR A 514 -53.13 -13.24 15.65
N CYS A 515 -53.94 -12.45 14.94
CA CYS A 515 -53.82 -11.00 14.98
C CYS A 515 -54.38 -10.45 16.29
N GLN A 516 -53.56 -9.69 17.02
CA GLN A 516 -53.93 -9.04 18.28
C GLN A 516 -53.66 -7.55 18.21
N CYS A 517 -54.54 -6.75 18.80
CA CYS A 517 -54.29 -5.32 18.98
C CYS A 517 -53.19 -5.11 20.04
N PHE A 518 -52.42 -4.03 19.90
CA PHE A 518 -51.48 -3.62 20.94
C PHE A 518 -52.19 -3.31 22.26
N GLU A 519 -51.42 -3.26 23.35
CA GLU A 519 -51.95 -3.08 24.71
C GLU A 519 -52.75 -1.78 24.88
N ASP A 520 -52.39 -0.73 24.16
CA ASP A 520 -53.06 0.57 24.13
C ASP A 520 -54.18 0.66 23.06
N HIS A 521 -54.46 -0.43 22.35
CA HIS A 521 -55.49 -0.51 21.31
C HIS A 521 -56.56 -1.56 21.67
N HIS A 522 -57.78 -1.36 21.18
CA HIS A 522 -58.87 -2.32 21.30
C HIS A 522 -59.48 -2.63 19.94
N PHE A 523 -60.06 -3.83 19.82
CA PHE A 523 -60.74 -4.25 18.60
C PHE A 523 -62.18 -3.71 18.59
N ARG A 524 -62.54 -2.95 17.55
CA ARG A 524 -63.90 -2.46 17.31
C ARG A 524 -64.09 -2.13 15.83
N ASP A 525 -65.26 -2.45 15.28
CA ASP A 525 -65.60 -2.20 13.87
C ASP A 525 -64.53 -2.75 12.89
N ASP A 526 -64.14 -4.01 13.10
CA ASP A 526 -63.17 -4.78 12.30
C ASP A 526 -61.74 -4.20 12.22
N ARG A 527 -61.35 -3.31 13.15
CA ARG A 527 -59.98 -2.77 13.25
C ARG A 527 -59.52 -2.60 14.71
N CYS A 528 -58.22 -2.41 14.88
CA CYS A 528 -57.62 -2.00 16.15
C CYS A 528 -57.57 -0.48 16.24
N TRP A 529 -58.29 0.07 17.21
CA TRP A 529 -58.36 1.51 17.50
C TRP A 529 -57.67 1.83 18.83
N PRO A 530 -57.05 3.01 18.98
CA PRO A 530 -56.49 3.42 20.26
C PRO A 530 -57.59 3.47 21.33
N LYS A 531 -57.25 3.08 22.56
CA LYS A 531 -58.19 3.10 23.70
C LYS A 531 -58.38 4.54 24.18
N THR A 532 -59.52 5.15 23.83
CA THR A 532 -59.91 6.50 24.30
C THR A 532 -61.00 6.40 25.37
N GLY A 533 -60.73 6.97 26.55
CA GLY A 533 -61.62 6.92 27.72
C GLY A 533 -62.81 7.86 27.65
N LEU A 534 -63.71 7.77 28.63
CA LEU A 534 -64.85 8.69 28.74
C LEU A 534 -64.39 10.15 28.89
N PHE A 535 -65.04 11.05 28.16
CA PHE A 535 -64.75 12.49 28.07
C PHE A 535 -63.40 12.86 27.45
N GLU A 536 -62.68 11.89 26.88
CA GLU A 536 -61.48 12.16 26.10
C GLU A 536 -61.82 12.49 24.64
N PRO A 537 -60.95 13.25 23.95
CA PRO A 537 -61.17 13.64 22.56
C PRO A 537 -61.17 12.45 21.62
N CYS A 538 -62.18 12.37 20.75
CA CYS A 538 -62.33 11.33 19.76
C CYS A 538 -62.68 11.91 18.38
N SER A 539 -62.25 11.21 17.33
CA SER A 539 -62.65 11.48 15.95
C SER A 539 -63.75 10.53 15.48
N ARG A 540 -63.79 9.31 16.03
CA ARG A 540 -64.77 8.27 15.67
C ARG A 540 -65.22 7.51 16.91
N SER A 541 -66.45 6.98 16.87
CA SER A 541 -66.98 6.15 17.96
C SER A 541 -66.16 4.88 18.19
N SER A 542 -65.46 4.40 17.17
CA SER A 542 -64.65 3.19 17.22
C SER A 542 -63.42 3.30 18.13
N GLU A 543 -62.95 4.53 18.43
CA GLU A 543 -61.84 4.83 19.34
C GLU A 543 -62.26 4.78 20.82
N CYS A 544 -63.57 4.95 21.09
CA CYS A 544 -64.06 4.99 22.46
C CYS A 544 -64.07 3.60 23.09
N TYR A 545 -63.37 3.46 24.22
CA TYR A 545 -63.17 2.22 24.95
C TYR A 545 -63.64 2.35 26.40
N LEU A 546 -64.42 1.38 26.86
CA LEU A 546 -64.88 1.30 28.25
C LEU A 546 -64.88 -0.14 28.76
N GLY A 547 -63.79 -0.87 28.53
CA GLY A 547 -63.66 -2.28 28.93
C GLY A 547 -64.79 -3.13 28.36
N GLU A 548 -65.44 -3.91 29.23
CA GLU A 548 -66.61 -4.75 28.89
C GLU A 548 -67.84 -3.94 28.45
N LEU A 549 -67.86 -2.63 28.65
CA LEU A 549 -68.98 -1.72 28.33
C LEU A 549 -68.71 -0.86 27.10
N THR A 550 -67.76 -1.26 26.25
CA THR A 550 -67.36 -0.52 25.04
C THR A 550 -68.53 -0.30 24.06
N ASP A 551 -69.50 -1.22 24.04
CA ASP A 551 -70.75 -1.11 23.28
C ASP A 551 -71.67 0.04 23.75
N ARG A 552 -71.46 0.55 24.98
CA ARG A 552 -72.26 1.64 25.56
C ARG A 552 -71.71 3.03 25.30
N VAL A 553 -70.50 3.15 24.75
CA VAL A 553 -69.84 4.44 24.46
C VAL A 553 -69.77 4.74 22.97
N GLN A 554 -69.95 6.02 22.63
CA GLN A 554 -69.88 6.55 21.28
C GLN A 554 -69.27 7.95 21.27
N CYS A 555 -68.67 8.35 20.15
CA CYS A 555 -68.08 9.66 20.01
C CYS A 555 -69.17 10.70 19.75
N ARG A 556 -69.31 11.69 20.64
CA ARG A 556 -70.32 12.75 20.54
C ARG A 556 -69.69 14.09 20.88
N ASN A 557 -69.92 15.08 20.02
CA ASN A 557 -69.30 16.41 20.16
C ASN A 557 -67.77 16.32 20.34
N SER A 558 -67.14 15.41 19.58
CA SER A 558 -65.70 15.12 19.64
C SER A 558 -65.19 14.61 20.98
N LEU A 559 -66.06 14.13 21.87
CA LEU A 559 -65.69 13.48 23.13
C LEU A 559 -66.35 12.11 23.24
N CYS A 560 -65.66 11.14 23.83
CA CYS A 560 -66.24 9.83 24.10
C CYS A 560 -67.30 9.95 25.20
N GLN A 561 -68.55 9.63 24.88
CA GLN A 561 -69.69 9.79 25.78
C GLN A 561 -70.56 8.53 25.77
N CYS A 562 -71.33 8.33 26.84
CA CYS A 562 -72.33 7.27 26.85
C CYS A 562 -73.36 7.48 25.72
N SER A 563 -73.79 6.36 25.13
CA SER A 563 -74.85 6.33 24.14
C SER A 563 -76.17 6.83 24.74
N PHE A 564 -77.08 7.31 23.89
CA PHE A 564 -78.38 7.85 24.35
C PHE A 564 -79.21 6.84 25.16
N TYR A 565 -78.97 5.54 24.96
CA TYR A 565 -79.66 4.46 25.66
C TYR A 565 -79.07 4.13 27.04
N PHE A 566 -77.89 4.65 27.36
CA PHE A 566 -77.18 4.36 28.60
C PHE A 566 -76.79 5.68 29.27
N PRO A 567 -77.50 6.13 30.32
CA PRO A 567 -77.16 7.38 30.99
C PRO A 567 -75.81 7.28 31.70
N TYR A 568 -75.06 8.39 31.74
CA TYR A 568 -73.85 8.49 32.54
C TYR A 568 -74.20 8.51 34.04
N SER A 569 -73.54 7.65 34.82
CA SER A 569 -73.65 7.60 36.27
C SER A 569 -72.46 8.27 36.91
N GLU A 570 -72.66 9.42 37.54
CA GLU A 570 -71.61 10.12 38.29
C GLU A 570 -71.09 9.31 39.48
N ALA A 571 -71.96 8.54 40.16
CA ALA A 571 -71.59 7.74 41.32
C ALA A 571 -70.57 6.64 40.98
N HIS A 572 -70.65 6.08 39.77
CA HIS A 572 -69.83 4.96 39.32
C HIS A 572 -68.85 5.31 38.20
N HIS A 573 -68.83 6.58 37.75
CA HIS A 573 -68.00 7.07 36.66
C HIS A 573 -68.08 6.21 35.38
N THR A 574 -69.29 5.73 35.05
CA THR A 574 -69.52 4.78 33.93
C THR A 574 -70.92 4.92 33.33
N CYS A 575 -71.18 4.22 32.22
CA CYS A 575 -72.49 4.20 31.54
C CYS A 575 -73.42 3.15 32.16
N ALA A 576 -74.46 3.60 32.86
CA ALA A 576 -75.41 2.74 33.55
C ALA A 576 -76.39 2.06 32.59
N GLY A 577 -76.76 0.82 32.90
CA GLY A 577 -77.81 0.09 32.19
C GLY A 577 -79.22 0.62 32.52
N PRO A 578 -80.25 0.25 31.74
CA PRO A 578 -81.62 0.72 31.92
C PRO A 578 -82.24 0.38 33.29
N ASP A 579 -81.72 -0.63 34.01
CA ASP A 579 -82.21 -1.04 35.34
C ASP A 579 -81.33 -0.55 36.51
N GLY A 580 -80.37 0.34 36.29
CA GLY A 580 -79.51 0.87 37.36
C GLY A 580 -78.53 -0.12 38.00
N MET A 581 -78.43 -1.35 37.49
CA MET A 581 -77.40 -2.31 37.89
C MET A 581 -76.08 -2.03 37.14
N VAL A 582 -75.02 -1.72 37.89
CA VAL A 582 -73.63 -1.68 37.43
C VAL A 582 -73.02 -3.06 37.68
N SER A 583 -72.64 -3.77 36.61
CA SER A 583 -71.84 -4.99 36.70
C SER A 583 -70.39 -4.59 36.96
N ILE A 584 -69.91 -4.71 38.20
CA ILE A 584 -68.50 -4.53 38.55
C ILE A 584 -67.82 -5.91 38.50
N PRO A 585 -66.80 -6.15 37.65
CA PRO A 585 -65.97 -7.34 37.75
C PRO A 585 -64.95 -7.13 38.88
N GLY A 586 -64.93 -8.01 39.88
CA GLY A 586 -63.86 -8.06 40.88
C GLY A 586 -64.21 -7.61 42.30
N GLY A 587 -65.38 -7.99 42.83
CA GLY A 587 -65.73 -7.81 44.24
C GLY A 587 -66.24 -9.12 44.85
N SER A 588 -65.37 -9.84 45.55
CA SER A 588 -65.70 -11.04 46.33
C SER A 588 -66.61 -10.68 47.52
N GLY A 589 -67.91 -10.90 47.36
CA GLY A 589 -68.92 -10.80 48.41
C GLY A 589 -69.66 -12.11 48.57
N SER A 590 -69.05 -13.09 49.24
CA SER A 590 -69.69 -14.35 49.62
C SER A 590 -70.68 -14.11 50.76
N SER A 591 -71.97 -13.98 50.46
CA SER A 591 -73.03 -14.19 51.46
C SER A 591 -73.33 -15.67 51.56
N VAL A 592 -72.85 -16.27 52.65
CA VAL A 592 -72.97 -17.69 52.94
C VAL A 592 -74.42 -18.01 53.32
N ALA A 593 -75.09 -18.82 52.52
CA ALA A 593 -76.35 -19.47 52.89
C ALA A 593 -76.04 -20.61 53.87
N VAL A 594 -76.24 -20.39 55.17
CA VAL A 594 -76.25 -21.46 56.17
C VAL A 594 -77.68 -21.61 56.69
N SER A 595 -78.30 -22.69 56.21
CA SER A 595 -79.57 -23.24 56.68
C SER A 595 -79.47 -23.58 58.17
N SER A 596 -80.03 -22.73 59.03
CA SER A 596 -80.25 -23.05 60.44
C SER A 596 -81.59 -23.78 60.61
N ILE A 597 -81.51 -25.10 60.43
CA ILE A 597 -82.32 -26.08 61.15
C ILE A 597 -82.02 -25.86 62.63
N PHE A 598 -82.87 -25.15 63.37
CA PHE A 598 -83.03 -25.21 64.84
C PHE A 598 -83.97 -24.08 65.27
N THR A 599 -85.29 -24.26 65.11
CA THR A 599 -86.35 -23.67 65.98
C THR A 599 -87.77 -24.06 65.49
N ILE A 600 -87.97 -25.31 65.04
CA ILE A 600 -89.29 -25.97 65.05
C ILE A 600 -89.14 -27.36 65.70
N VAL A 601 -88.54 -27.38 66.88
CA VAL A 601 -88.58 -28.50 67.84
C VAL A 601 -89.17 -28.05 69.19
N ALA A 602 -89.54 -26.77 69.34
CA ALA A 602 -90.23 -26.27 70.54
C ALA A 602 -91.78 -26.33 70.45
N ALA A 603 -92.34 -26.97 69.42
CA ALA A 603 -93.80 -27.13 69.27
C ALA A 603 -94.26 -28.59 69.04
N LEU A 604 -93.36 -29.59 69.10
CA LEU A 604 -93.69 -31.01 68.90
C LEU A 604 -93.13 -31.96 69.98
N LEU A 605 -92.72 -31.42 71.14
CA LEU A 605 -92.34 -32.21 72.33
C LEU A 605 -93.19 -31.87 73.57
N TYR A 606 -94.37 -31.28 73.38
CA TYR A 606 -95.41 -31.21 74.43
C TYR A 606 -96.60 -32.16 74.19
N VAL A 607 -96.52 -33.01 73.15
CA VAL A 607 -97.49 -34.08 72.89
C VAL A 607 -96.73 -35.29 72.37
N LEU A 608 -96.03 -36.00 73.26
CA LEU A 608 -95.78 -37.45 73.25
C LEU A 608 -94.79 -37.80 74.39
N LEU A 609 -95.37 -38.19 75.52
CA LEU A 609 -94.83 -39.11 76.53
C LEU A 609 -93.63 -38.66 77.40
N HIS A 610 -93.96 -38.35 78.66
CA HIS A 610 -93.09 -38.31 79.85
C HIS A 610 -92.03 -37.23 79.98
#